data_AF-A0A7S1VRB9-F1
#
_entry.id   AF-A0A7S1VRB9-F1
#
_cell.length_a   1.000
_cell.length_b   1.000
_cell.length_c   1.000
_cell.angle_alpha   90.00
_cell.angle_beta   90.00
_cell.angle_gamma   90.00
#
_symmetry.space_group_name_H-M   'P 1'
#
loop_
_entity.id
_entity.type
_entity.pdbx_description
1 polymer ?
#
loop_
_entity_poly.entity_id
_entity_poly.type
_entity_poly.pdbx_seq_one_letter_code
_entity_poly.pdbx_strand_id
1 'polypeptide(L)'
;ATRFNKHEGNKRFKRIIHSNKDAYQGKSSKKMSRMMKSIMIEGVVKLIHEAGGRFLTFDEDTCKWFELTHRATTDKIGHALRFSRGSKRKSKGERRERKKDTLE
;
A
#
# COMPACT_ATOMS: atom_id res chain seq x y z
N ALA A 1 -11.65 -11.23 5.89
CA ALA A 1 -10.51 -10.78 5.06
C ALA A 1 -10.19 -11.86 4.04
N THR A 2 -10.33 -11.58 2.75
CA THR A 2 -10.12 -12.50 1.63
C THR A 2 -8.72 -13.13 1.65
N ARG A 3 -8.58 -14.41 1.26
CA ARG A 3 -7.34 -15.21 1.32
C ARG A 3 -6.11 -14.50 0.73
N PHE A 4 -6.30 -13.76 -0.37
CA PHE A 4 -5.25 -12.99 -1.06
C PHE A 4 -4.67 -11.85 -0.22
N ASN A 5 -5.45 -11.26 0.67
CA ASN A 5 -5.00 -10.12 1.49
C ASN A 5 -3.95 -10.49 2.55
N LYS A 6 -3.75 -11.79 2.81
CA LYS A 6 -2.77 -12.31 3.76
C LYS A 6 -1.43 -12.68 3.11
N HIS A 7 -1.32 -12.64 1.78
CA HIS A 7 -0.07 -12.92 1.08
C HIS A 7 1.02 -11.90 1.44
N GLU A 8 2.26 -12.34 1.63
CA GLU A 8 3.38 -11.49 2.06
C GLU A 8 3.61 -10.31 1.11
N GLY A 9 3.50 -10.54 -0.21
CA GLY A 9 3.56 -9.47 -1.22
C GLY A 9 2.49 -8.39 -1.00
N ASN A 10 1.25 -8.79 -0.70
CA ASN A 10 0.17 -7.84 -0.46
C ASN A 10 0.30 -7.12 0.89
N LYS A 11 0.92 -7.75 1.91
CA LYS A 11 1.29 -7.06 3.16
C LYS A 11 2.40 -6.04 2.94
N ARG A 12 3.43 -6.38 2.15
CA ARG A 12 4.51 -5.45 1.75
C ARG A 12 3.94 -4.27 0.97
N PHE A 13 3.12 -4.54 -0.05
CA PHE A 13 2.40 -3.51 -0.81
C PHE A 13 1.67 -2.53 0.12
N LYS A 14 0.84 -3.02 1.05
CA LYS A 14 0.14 -2.15 2.02
C LYS A 14 1.08 -1.31 2.88
N ARG A 15 2.23 -1.86 3.31
CA ARG A 15 3.24 -1.09 4.07
C ARG A 15 3.84 0.03 3.22
N ILE A 16 4.16 -0.25 1.96
CA ILE A 16 4.71 0.75 1.03
C ILE A 16 3.68 1.87 0.79
N ILE A 17 2.43 1.51 0.49
CA ILE A 17 1.33 2.49 0.31
C ILE A 17 1.15 3.33 1.57
N HIS A 18 1.10 2.72 2.76
CA HIS A 18 0.95 3.47 4.01
C HIS A 18 2.12 4.42 4.31
N SER A 19 3.34 4.09 3.88
CA SER A 19 4.52 4.93 4.09
C SER A 19 4.54 6.12 3.13
N ASN A 20 3.96 5.97 1.94
CA ASN A 20 3.93 7.00 0.89
C ASN A 20 2.63 7.83 0.88
N LYS A 21 1.55 7.37 1.54
CA LYS A 21 0.24 8.04 1.50
C LYS A 21 0.30 9.49 2.02
N ASP A 22 1.10 9.78 3.04
CA ASP A 22 1.11 11.10 3.67
C ASP A 22 1.82 12.11 2.76
N ALA A 23 2.85 11.69 2.02
CA ALA A 23 3.47 12.47 0.96
C ALA A 23 2.51 12.69 -0.23
N TYR A 24 1.66 11.70 -0.54
CA TYR A 24 0.70 11.77 -1.64
C TYR A 24 -0.61 12.53 -1.31
N GLN A 25 -1.03 12.57 -0.05
CA GLN A 25 -2.29 13.19 0.40
C GLN A 25 -2.10 14.46 1.24
N GLY A 26 -0.88 14.72 1.73
CA GLY A 26 -0.59 15.83 2.64
C GLY A 26 -0.93 17.21 2.08
N LYS A 27 -0.94 18.23 2.95
CA LYS A 27 -1.27 19.62 2.58
C LYS A 27 -0.44 20.15 1.40
N SER A 28 0.85 19.81 1.36
CA SER A 28 1.76 20.14 0.25
C SER A 28 1.39 19.41 -1.05
N SER A 29 0.77 18.23 -0.96
CA SER A 29 0.35 17.43 -2.11
C SER A 29 -0.94 17.91 -2.80
N LYS A 30 -1.73 18.78 -2.13
CA LYS A 30 -2.83 19.49 -2.80
C LYS A 30 -2.33 20.46 -3.87
N LYS A 31 -1.17 21.08 -3.64
CA LYS A 31 -0.49 21.98 -4.59
C LYS A 31 0.44 21.25 -5.56
N MET A 32 0.66 19.96 -5.34
CA MET A 32 1.56 19.15 -6.16
C MET A 32 0.91 18.87 -7.52
N SER A 33 1.67 19.13 -8.59
CA SER A 33 1.27 18.87 -9.97
C SER A 33 0.96 17.38 -10.20
N ARG A 34 0.06 17.11 -11.17
CA ARG A 34 -0.25 15.75 -11.64
C ARG A 34 1.01 14.99 -12.04
N MET A 35 1.99 15.66 -12.67
CA MET A 35 3.26 15.07 -13.07
C MET A 35 4.05 14.50 -11.88
N MET A 36 4.13 15.26 -10.78
CA MET A 36 4.91 14.86 -9.60
C MET A 36 4.23 13.71 -8.84
N LYS A 37 2.89 13.62 -8.92
CA LYS A 37 2.14 12.44 -8.45
C LYS A 37 2.42 11.20 -9.31
N SER A 38 2.50 11.35 -10.63
CA SER A 38 2.91 10.26 -11.51
C SER A 38 4.33 9.80 -11.18
N ILE A 39 5.30 10.71 -10.99
CA ILE A 39 6.68 10.35 -10.61
C ILE A 39 6.72 9.55 -9.30
N MET A 40 5.92 9.93 -8.29
CA MET A 40 5.81 9.14 -7.06
C MET A 40 5.27 7.73 -7.29
N ILE A 41 4.24 7.60 -8.14
CA ILE A 41 3.66 6.29 -8.48
C ILE A 41 4.71 5.42 -9.20
N GLU A 42 5.40 5.98 -10.20
CA GLU A 42 6.48 5.31 -10.93
C GLU A 42 7.60 4.85 -9.99
N GLY A 43 8.00 5.69 -9.03
CA GLY A 43 9.00 5.34 -8.03
C GLY A 43 8.58 4.14 -7.17
N VAL A 44 7.29 4.03 -6.82
CA VAL A 44 6.75 2.88 -6.09
C VAL A 44 6.73 1.62 -6.95
N VAL A 45 6.36 1.73 -8.24
CA VAL A 45 6.43 0.59 -9.19
C VAL A 45 7.87 0.08 -9.24
N LYS A 46 8.82 0.97 -9.54
CA LYS A 46 10.23 0.63 -9.69
C LYS A 46 10.79 -0.04 -8.43
N LEU A 47 10.52 0.53 -7.26
CA LEU A 47 10.92 -0.04 -5.96
C LEU A 47 10.45 -1.49 -5.78
N ILE A 48 9.21 -1.79 -6.16
CA ILE A 48 8.64 -3.13 -6.01
C ILE A 48 9.27 -4.11 -7.00
N HIS A 49 9.44 -3.69 -8.26
CA HIS A 49 10.08 -4.52 -9.29
C HIS A 49 11.56 -4.79 -8.99
N GLU A 50 12.33 -3.78 -8.55
CA GLU A 50 13.73 -3.92 -8.15
C GLU A 50 13.91 -4.86 -6.96
N ALA A 51 12.90 -4.94 -6.08
CA ALA A 51 12.86 -5.91 -4.98
C ALA A 51 12.41 -7.33 -5.41
N GLY A 52 12.27 -7.58 -6.72
CA GLY A 52 11.78 -8.85 -7.28
C GLY A 52 10.28 -9.08 -7.15
N GLY A 53 9.52 -8.04 -6.76
CA GLY A 53 8.07 -8.09 -6.63
C GLY A 53 7.36 -7.98 -7.99
N ARG A 54 6.23 -8.66 -8.12
CA ARG A 54 5.38 -8.61 -9.32
C ARG A 54 3.92 -8.33 -8.94
N PHE A 55 3.21 -7.70 -9.86
CA PHE A 55 1.79 -7.44 -9.74
C PHE A 55 1.04 -8.48 -10.58
N LEU A 56 0.34 -9.39 -9.92
CA LEU A 56 -0.37 -10.46 -10.61
C LEU A 56 -1.88 -10.26 -10.54
N THR A 57 -2.56 -10.67 -11.62
CA THR A 57 -4.00 -10.85 -11.69
C THR A 57 -4.31 -12.29 -12.06
N PHE A 58 -5.39 -12.84 -11.50
CA PHE A 58 -5.87 -14.16 -11.86
C PHE A 58 -6.91 -13.99 -12.97
N ASP A 59 -6.73 -14.74 -14.05
CA ASP A 59 -7.66 -14.82 -15.16
C ASP A 59 -8.49 -16.09 -14.97
N GLU A 60 -9.81 -15.92 -14.83
CA GLU A 60 -10.72 -17.02 -14.52
C GLU A 60 -10.95 -17.92 -15.74
N ASP A 61 -10.96 -17.35 -16.95
CA ASP A 61 -11.19 -18.06 -18.20
C ASP A 61 -10.06 -19.05 -18.53
N THR A 62 -8.81 -18.62 -18.38
CA THR A 62 -7.63 -19.47 -18.62
C THR A 62 -7.11 -20.15 -17.36
N CYS A 63 -7.68 -19.85 -16.19
CA CYS A 63 -7.25 -20.32 -14.87
C CYS A 63 -5.75 -20.07 -14.58
N LYS A 64 -5.19 -18.96 -15.08
CA LYS A 64 -3.76 -18.63 -14.97
C LYS A 64 -3.53 -17.28 -14.29
N TRP A 65 -2.33 -17.12 -13.73
CA TRP A 65 -1.88 -15.84 -13.20
C TRP A 65 -1.07 -15.09 -14.25
N PHE A 66 -1.47 -13.85 -14.53
CA PHE A 66 -0.77 -12.96 -15.44
C PHE A 66 -0.20 -11.78 -14.71
N GLU A 67 0.94 -11.30 -15.21
CA GLU A 67 1.49 -10.04 -14.75
C GLU A 67 0.64 -8.88 -15.28
N LEU A 68 0.31 -7.94 -14.40
CA LEU A 68 -0.40 -6.73 -14.75
C LEU A 68 0.50 -5.85 -15.62
N THR A 69 -0.09 -5.24 -16.64
CA THR A 69 0.60 -4.26 -17.47
C THR A 69 1.05 -3.08 -16.61
N HIS A 70 2.09 -2.38 -17.08
CA HIS A 70 2.61 -1.20 -16.40
C HIS A 70 1.51 -0.19 -16.06
N ARG A 71 0.64 0.13 -17.03
CA ARG A 71 -0.49 1.05 -16.86
C ARG A 71 -1.50 0.57 -15.80
N ALA A 72 -1.83 -0.73 -15.79
CA ALA A 72 -2.75 -1.27 -14.79
C ALA A 72 -2.12 -1.22 -13.37
N THR A 73 -0.81 -1.43 -13.29
CA THR A 73 -0.06 -1.34 -12.04
C THR A 73 -0.02 0.09 -11.50
N THR A 74 0.25 1.08 -12.35
CA THR A 74 0.27 2.50 -11.95
C THR A 74 -1.12 2.96 -11.47
N ASP A 75 -2.18 2.56 -12.17
CA ASP A 75 -3.55 2.88 -11.78
C ASP A 75 -3.91 2.26 -10.43
N LYS A 76 -3.52 1.00 -10.21
CA LYS A 76 -3.72 0.29 -8.93
C LYS A 76 -3.01 0.98 -7.77
N ILE A 77 -1.77 1.42 -7.97
CA ILE A 77 -0.99 2.15 -6.95
C ILE A 77 -1.62 3.52 -6.71
N GLY A 78 -1.94 4.29 -7.75
CA GLY A 78 -2.57 5.60 -7.63
C GLY A 78 -3.91 5.55 -6.92
N HIS A 79 -4.72 4.53 -7.22
CA HIS A 79 -5.96 4.25 -6.52
C HIS A 79 -5.70 3.90 -5.04
N ALA A 80 -4.75 3.00 -4.76
CA ALA A 80 -4.40 2.64 -3.39
C ALA A 80 -3.88 3.85 -2.59
N LEU A 81 -3.06 4.71 -3.16
CA LEU A 81 -2.57 5.94 -2.52
C LEU A 81 -3.70 6.94 -2.30
N ARG A 82 -4.65 7.10 -3.23
CA ARG A 82 -5.78 8.02 -3.11
C ARG A 82 -6.80 7.56 -2.07
N PHE A 83 -7.10 6.27 -2.03
CA PHE A 83 -8.18 5.70 -1.22
C PHE A 83 -7.68 4.91 0.00
N SER A 84 -6.38 4.91 0.26
CA SER A 84 -5.80 4.35 1.48
C SER A 84 -6.40 5.08 2.69
N ARG A 85 -7.48 4.53 3.25
CA ARG A 85 -8.07 4.98 4.50
C ARG A 85 -7.00 4.78 5.57
N GLY A 86 -6.63 5.85 6.26
CA GLY A 86 -5.67 5.77 7.34
C GLY A 86 -6.15 4.77 8.38
N SER A 87 -5.64 3.54 8.33
CA SER A 87 -5.66 2.68 9.50
C SER A 87 -4.73 3.36 10.49
N LYS A 88 -5.29 4.17 11.38
CA LYS A 88 -4.63 4.51 12.64
C LYS A 88 -4.35 3.16 13.28
N ARG A 89 -3.17 2.59 13.02
CA ARG A 89 -2.63 1.52 13.82
C ARG A 89 -2.54 2.14 15.21
N LYS A 90 -3.53 1.90 16.07
CA LYS A 90 -3.31 2.03 17.50
C LYS A 90 -2.07 1.19 17.77
N SER A 91 -0.97 1.86 18.06
CA SER A 91 0.31 1.26 18.39
C SER A 91 0.02 0.16 19.41
N LYS A 92 0.34 -1.08 19.07
CA LYS A 92 0.05 -2.26 19.90
C LYS A 92 0.84 -2.28 21.22
N GLY A 93 1.53 -1.18 21.56
CA GLY A 93 2.31 -0.97 22.78
C GLY A 93 1.52 -0.35 23.95
N GLU A 94 0.49 0.46 23.71
CA GLU A 94 -0.16 1.23 24.80
C GLU A 94 -1.13 0.39 25.66
N ARG A 95 -1.54 -0.82 25.20
CA ARG A 95 -2.46 -1.68 25.96
C ARG A 95 -1.76 -2.53 27.04
N ARG A 96 -0.42 -2.59 27.06
CA ARG A 96 0.33 -3.39 28.05
C ARG A 96 0.62 -2.63 29.35
N GLU A 97 0.65 -1.31 29.32
CA GLU A 97 1.03 -0.50 30.49
C GLU A 97 -0.13 -0.29 31.48
N ARG A 98 -1.37 -0.17 31.00
CA ARG A 98 -2.56 0.02 31.87
C ARG A 98 -2.98 -1.18 32.73
N LYS A 99 -2.28 -2.32 32.67
CA LYS A 99 -2.59 -3.49 33.51
C LYS A 99 -1.69 -3.65 34.73
N LYS A 100 -0.67 -2.81 34.91
CA LYS A 100 0.20 -2.85 36.10
C LYS A 100 -0.26 -1.92 37.24
N ASP A 101 -1.07 -0.90 36.96
CA ASP A 101 -1.47 0.15 37.91
C ASP A 101 -2.79 -0.12 38.66
N THR A 102 -3.23 -1.37 38.83
CA THR A 102 -4.50 -1.66 39.55
C THR A 102 -4.37 -2.85 40.51
N LEU A 103 -3.15 -3.16 40.91
CA LEU A 103 -2.86 -4.17 41.94
C LEU A 103 -1.77 -3.62 42.86
N GLU A 104 -2.14 -2.58 43.62
CA GLU A 104 -1.61 -2.33 44.97
C GLU A 104 -2.73 -1.73 45.82
#